data_AF-A0A0F9E5F4-F1
#
_entry.id   AF-A0A0F9E5F4-F1
#
_cell.length_a   1.000
_cell.length_b   1.000
_cell.length_c   1.000
_cell.angle_alpha   90.00
_cell.angle_beta   90.00
_cell.angle_gamma   90.00
#
_symmetry.space_group_name_H-M   'P 1'
#
loop_
_entity.id
_entity.type
_entity.pdbx_description
1 polymer ?
#
loop_
_entity_poly.entity_id
_entity_poly.type
_entity_poly.pdbx_seq_one_letter_code
_entity_poly.pdbx_strand_id
1 'polypeptide(L)'
;MPAKQVIILDKQSPGRFKVALWADVPTARQPFYADTDKVSEWTGATVSDNDALKAGQVVERVITTALLPSAGIPEVKTALENQWADFQVDINSDTLGTGSSVEVVGGTALAQIGHSVGTDVGAGDQVSLAAVTVAEIKAVVEVDWIAGSGVTVTDAGGAVKITSNTTGASSSIQIDAASDVESVLGLDVLLHSGAASGAILQTTTLTALTDGTWSDDLKVRVRDVETSDFKDTIGQGDGTTSQVVAATLAESPVEASSVTVNFIRGATPVTATDDGAGAITGVGVTGTIDYTTGAISLTFGTAIDNNTDVFVDYQVQTWVFEFLDRDIIVETFSGLTKGNYAARLNTGVVTATQTI
;
A
#
# COMPACT_ATOMS: atom_id res chain seq x y z
N MET A 1 -40.80 -24.35 -25.21
CA MET A 1 -40.96 -23.23 -26.15
C MET A 1 -42.04 -22.33 -25.58
N PRO A 2 -41.91 -21.00 -25.62
CA PRO A 2 -43.08 -20.20 -25.86
C PRO A 2 -43.15 -19.96 -27.36
N ALA A 3 -44.08 -20.64 -28.03
CA ALA A 3 -44.45 -20.38 -29.42
C ALA A 3 -45.15 -19.02 -29.62
N LYS A 4 -45.07 -18.12 -28.64
CA LYS A 4 -45.80 -16.84 -28.58
C LYS A 4 -44.82 -15.72 -28.26
N GLN A 5 -44.32 -15.11 -29.32
CA GLN A 5 -43.33 -14.03 -29.29
C GLN A 5 -44.01 -12.65 -29.16
N VAL A 6 -45.20 -12.52 -29.74
CA VAL A 6 -46.00 -11.30 -29.76
C VAL A 6 -47.42 -11.63 -29.36
N ILE A 7 -47.95 -10.91 -28.37
CA ILE A 7 -49.32 -11.07 -27.87
C ILE A 7 -50.02 -9.72 -27.90
N ILE A 8 -51.13 -9.61 -28.63
CA ILE A 8 -51.95 -8.40 -28.60
C ILE A 8 -52.85 -8.45 -27.37
N LEU A 9 -52.67 -7.50 -26.46
CA LEU A 9 -53.45 -7.37 -25.24
C LEU A 9 -54.75 -6.60 -25.48
N ASP A 10 -54.65 -5.47 -26.19
CA ASP A 10 -55.79 -4.59 -26.44
C ASP A 10 -55.59 -3.73 -27.70
N LYS A 11 -56.69 -3.36 -28.36
CA LYS A 11 -56.73 -2.41 -29.47
C LYS A 11 -57.31 -1.09 -28.96
N GLN A 12 -56.44 -0.16 -28.62
CA GLN A 12 -56.83 1.08 -27.93
C GLN A 12 -57.47 2.13 -28.85
N SER A 13 -57.00 2.25 -30.09
CA SER A 13 -57.55 3.16 -31.11
C SER A 13 -57.19 2.67 -32.51
N PRO A 14 -57.76 3.21 -33.60
CA PRO A 14 -57.29 2.89 -34.95
C PRO A 14 -55.78 3.10 -35.05
N GLY A 15 -55.05 2.05 -35.43
CA GLY A 15 -53.59 2.06 -35.52
C GLY A 15 -52.82 1.96 -34.20
N ARG A 16 -53.45 1.82 -33.01
CA ARG A 16 -52.72 1.65 -31.74
C ARG A 16 -53.06 0.33 -31.05
N PHE A 17 -52.02 -0.41 -30.69
CA PHE A 17 -52.12 -1.72 -30.07
C PHE A 17 -51.29 -1.73 -28.77
N LYS A 18 -51.89 -2.23 -27.69
CA LYS A 18 -51.16 -2.63 -26.49
C LYS A 18 -50.75 -4.08 -26.68
N VAL A 19 -49.46 -4.37 -26.60
CA VAL A 19 -48.89 -5.69 -26.87
C VAL A 19 -47.93 -6.12 -25.77
N ALA A 20 -47.90 -7.41 -25.47
CA ALA A 20 -46.86 -8.05 -24.67
C ALA A 20 -45.89 -8.77 -25.61
N LEU A 21 -44.61 -8.45 -25.48
CA LEU A 21 -43.52 -9.13 -26.17
C LEU A 21 -42.85 -10.06 -25.19
N TRP A 22 -42.73 -11.35 -25.53
CA TRP A 22 -42.06 -12.35 -24.72
C TRP A 22 -40.76 -12.75 -25.40
N ALA A 23 -39.64 -12.46 -24.76
CA ALA A 23 -38.32 -12.83 -25.25
C ALA A 23 -37.76 -13.98 -24.39
N ASP A 24 -37.15 -14.96 -25.05
CA ASP A 24 -36.47 -16.05 -24.37
C ASP A 24 -35.14 -15.54 -23.80
N VAL A 25 -34.82 -15.92 -22.57
CA VAL A 25 -33.59 -15.49 -21.89
C VAL A 25 -32.55 -16.61 -21.94
N PRO A 26 -31.33 -16.35 -22.45
CA PRO A 26 -30.24 -17.30 -22.38
C PRO A 26 -29.99 -17.77 -20.95
N THR A 27 -29.70 -19.07 -20.75
CA THR A 27 -29.56 -19.67 -19.40
C THR A 27 -28.61 -18.89 -18.47
N ALA A 28 -27.51 -18.37 -19.01
CA ALA A 28 -26.54 -17.57 -18.26
C ALA A 28 -27.11 -16.26 -17.72
N ARG A 29 -28.17 -15.72 -18.34
CA ARG A 29 -28.79 -14.44 -17.97
C ARG A 29 -30.03 -14.58 -17.10
N GLN A 30 -30.63 -15.78 -17.02
CA GLN A 30 -31.87 -16.03 -16.26
C GLN A 30 -31.82 -15.52 -14.80
N PRO A 31 -30.70 -15.65 -14.05
CA PRO A 31 -30.62 -15.12 -12.69
C PRO A 31 -30.86 -13.60 -12.57
N PHE A 32 -30.54 -12.81 -13.61
CA PHE A 32 -30.74 -11.35 -13.60
C PHE A 32 -32.19 -10.94 -13.87
N TYR A 33 -32.98 -11.84 -14.45
CA TYR A 33 -34.38 -11.60 -14.81
C TYR A 33 -35.37 -12.38 -13.95
N ALA A 34 -34.90 -13.22 -13.03
CA ALA A 34 -35.74 -13.96 -12.11
C ALA A 34 -36.40 -13.01 -11.10
N ASP A 35 -37.73 -13.03 -11.04
CA ASP A 35 -38.54 -12.21 -10.15
C ASP A 35 -39.74 -13.04 -9.69
N THR A 36 -39.74 -13.45 -8.42
CA THR A 36 -40.77 -14.35 -7.86
C THR A 36 -42.18 -13.75 -7.87
N ASP A 37 -42.28 -12.43 -7.94
CA ASP A 37 -43.54 -11.69 -7.92
C ASP A 37 -44.08 -11.42 -9.33
N LYS A 38 -43.30 -11.75 -10.38
CA LYS A 38 -43.68 -11.50 -11.77
C LYS A 38 -44.85 -12.38 -12.20
N VAL A 39 -45.84 -11.74 -12.83
CA VAL A 39 -46.99 -12.37 -13.49
C VAL A 39 -47.21 -11.64 -14.82
N SER A 40 -47.58 -12.37 -15.86
CA SER A 40 -47.85 -11.78 -17.18
C SER A 40 -49.06 -10.84 -17.15
N GLU A 41 -48.98 -9.74 -17.91
CA GLU A 41 -50.15 -8.90 -18.21
C GLU A 41 -51.14 -9.57 -19.18
N TRP A 42 -50.73 -10.60 -19.90
CA TRP A 42 -51.63 -11.40 -20.73
C TRP A 42 -52.45 -12.35 -19.85
N THR A 43 -53.75 -12.06 -19.74
CA THR A 43 -54.69 -12.85 -18.93
C THR A 43 -54.85 -14.31 -19.37
N GLY A 44 -54.38 -14.66 -20.57
CA GLY A 44 -54.35 -16.04 -21.07
C GLY A 44 -53.09 -16.82 -20.70
N ALA A 45 -52.15 -16.23 -19.97
CA ALA A 45 -50.92 -16.89 -19.52
C ALA A 45 -51.26 -18.04 -18.55
N THR A 46 -50.68 -19.20 -18.82
CA THR A 46 -50.83 -20.40 -17.99
C THR A 46 -49.96 -20.31 -16.73
N VAL A 47 -50.14 -21.25 -15.80
CA VAL A 47 -49.25 -21.37 -14.63
C VAL A 47 -47.80 -21.57 -15.07
N SER A 48 -47.57 -22.46 -16.05
CA SER A 48 -46.24 -22.70 -16.60
C SER A 48 -45.60 -21.48 -17.26
N ASP A 49 -46.40 -20.60 -17.90
CA ASP A 49 -45.87 -19.37 -18.48
C ASP A 49 -45.41 -18.40 -17.39
N ASN A 50 -46.19 -18.27 -16.31
CA ASN A 50 -45.82 -17.43 -15.18
C ASN A 50 -44.63 -18.01 -14.41
N ASP A 51 -44.51 -19.34 -14.30
CA ASP A 51 -43.34 -19.98 -13.70
C ASP A 51 -42.07 -19.69 -14.53
N ALA A 52 -42.17 -19.68 -15.86
CA ALA A 52 -41.06 -19.31 -16.74
C ALA A 52 -40.65 -17.83 -16.59
N LEU A 53 -41.62 -16.91 -16.47
CA LEU A 53 -41.36 -15.49 -16.16
C LEU A 53 -40.66 -15.34 -14.80
N LYS A 54 -41.16 -16.03 -13.77
CA LYS A 54 -40.60 -15.97 -12.41
C LYS A 54 -39.19 -16.52 -12.31
N ALA A 55 -38.92 -17.59 -13.06
CA ALA A 55 -37.59 -18.18 -13.15
C ALA A 55 -36.62 -17.38 -14.05
N GLY A 56 -37.08 -16.28 -14.65
CA GLY A 56 -36.27 -15.48 -15.57
C GLY A 56 -35.98 -16.17 -16.89
N GLN A 57 -36.70 -17.24 -17.25
CA GLN A 57 -36.54 -17.97 -18.51
C GLN A 57 -37.12 -17.20 -19.70
N VAL A 58 -38.13 -16.36 -19.42
CA VAL A 58 -38.77 -15.46 -20.37
C VAL A 58 -38.83 -14.08 -19.72
N VAL A 59 -38.70 -13.02 -20.52
CA VAL A 59 -38.99 -11.65 -20.08
C VAL A 59 -40.16 -11.10 -20.87
N GLU A 60 -41.11 -10.52 -20.16
CA GLU A 60 -42.24 -9.80 -20.76
C GLU A 60 -41.96 -8.30 -20.79
N ARG A 61 -42.05 -7.71 -21.98
CA ARG A 61 -42.09 -6.25 -22.18
C ARG A 61 -43.44 -5.84 -22.77
N VAL A 62 -44.17 -5.02 -22.02
CA VAL A 62 -45.47 -4.49 -22.45
C VAL A 62 -45.28 -3.11 -23.05
N ILE A 63 -45.71 -2.94 -24.30
CA ILE A 63 -45.58 -1.68 -25.04
C ILE A 63 -46.90 -1.28 -25.68
N THR A 64 -47.04 0.01 -25.93
CA THR A 64 -48.10 0.56 -26.79
C THR A 64 -47.46 1.02 -28.08
N THR A 65 -47.76 0.34 -29.18
CA THR A 65 -47.20 0.69 -30.49
C THR A 65 -48.23 1.44 -31.35
N ALA A 66 -47.75 2.40 -32.13
CA ALA A 66 -48.55 3.15 -33.10
C ALA A 66 -48.12 2.75 -34.51
N LEU A 67 -49.07 2.27 -35.29
CA LEU A 67 -48.94 1.87 -36.68
C LEU A 67 -49.86 2.74 -37.53
N LEU A 68 -49.56 2.86 -38.83
CA LEU A 68 -50.38 3.67 -39.72
C LEU A 68 -51.85 3.18 -39.67
N PRO A 69 -52.84 4.08 -39.55
CA PRO A 69 -54.26 3.68 -39.49
C PRO A 69 -54.74 2.88 -40.71
N SER A 70 -54.04 3.01 -41.84
CA SER A 70 -54.27 2.27 -43.09
C SER A 70 -53.47 0.97 -43.21
N ALA A 71 -52.64 0.61 -42.22
CA ALA A 71 -51.78 -0.56 -42.31
C ALA A 71 -52.61 -1.83 -42.38
N GLY A 72 -52.32 -2.68 -43.36
CA GLY A 72 -52.91 -4.01 -43.48
C GLY A 72 -52.47 -4.91 -42.33
N ILE A 73 -53.25 -5.95 -42.03
CA ILE A 73 -52.86 -6.99 -41.04
C ILE A 73 -51.43 -7.54 -41.29
N PRO A 74 -51.00 -7.78 -42.55
CA PRO A 74 -49.62 -8.21 -42.81
C PRO A 74 -48.56 -7.20 -42.36
N GLU A 75 -48.78 -5.91 -42.58
CA GLU A 75 -47.84 -4.85 -42.19
C GLU A 75 -47.78 -4.68 -40.66
N VAL A 76 -48.93 -4.81 -39.99
CA VAL A 76 -49.01 -4.82 -38.53
C VAL A 76 -48.23 -5.99 -37.96
N LYS A 77 -48.39 -7.17 -38.54
CA LYS A 77 -47.65 -8.38 -38.13
C LYS A 77 -46.15 -8.17 -38.27
N THR A 78 -45.68 -7.74 -39.45
CA THR A 78 -44.25 -7.50 -39.71
C THR A 78 -43.66 -6.47 -38.74
N ALA A 79 -44.38 -5.38 -38.46
CA ALA A 79 -43.89 -4.35 -37.54
C ALA A 79 -43.74 -4.85 -36.10
N LEU A 80 -44.67 -5.69 -35.63
CA LEU A 80 -44.59 -6.29 -34.30
C LEU A 80 -43.51 -7.38 -34.22
N GLU A 81 -43.33 -8.17 -35.27
CA GLU A 81 -42.25 -9.16 -35.36
C GLU A 81 -40.87 -8.48 -35.33
N ASN A 82 -40.72 -7.34 -35.99
CA ASN A 82 -39.48 -6.55 -35.92
C ASN A 82 -39.24 -6.00 -34.50
N GLN A 83 -40.27 -5.44 -33.86
CA GLN A 83 -40.15 -4.95 -32.46
C GLN A 83 -39.82 -6.07 -31.47
N TRP A 84 -40.33 -7.29 -31.71
CA TRP A 84 -39.95 -8.46 -30.95
C TRP A 84 -38.51 -8.89 -31.25
N ALA A 85 -38.08 -8.90 -32.52
CA ALA A 85 -36.72 -9.25 -32.88
C ALA A 85 -35.70 -8.29 -32.23
N ASP A 86 -35.98 -6.98 -32.24
CA ASP A 86 -35.16 -5.97 -31.56
C ASP A 86 -35.12 -6.23 -30.04
N PHE A 87 -36.25 -6.59 -29.44
CA PHE A 87 -36.31 -6.95 -28.03
C PHE A 87 -35.50 -8.21 -27.72
N GLN A 88 -35.59 -9.22 -28.59
CA GLN A 88 -34.86 -10.47 -28.43
C GLN A 88 -33.36 -10.25 -28.56
N VAL A 89 -32.92 -9.34 -29.44
CA VAL A 89 -31.52 -8.91 -29.54
C VAL A 89 -31.06 -8.24 -28.24
N ASP A 90 -31.86 -7.33 -27.67
CA ASP A 90 -31.59 -6.68 -26.39
C ASP A 90 -31.44 -7.70 -25.22
N ILE A 91 -32.34 -8.69 -25.15
CA ILE A 91 -32.30 -9.78 -24.16
C ILE A 91 -31.16 -10.79 -24.43
N ASN A 92 -30.71 -10.93 -25.68
CA ASN A 92 -29.60 -11.82 -26.02
C ASN A 92 -28.23 -11.13 -25.93
N SER A 93 -28.17 -9.79 -26.03
CA SER A 93 -26.93 -9.02 -26.03
C SER A 93 -26.26 -9.08 -24.66
N ASP A 94 -25.35 -10.03 -24.50
CA ASP A 94 -24.41 -10.15 -23.37
C ASP A 94 -23.07 -9.45 -23.67
N THR A 95 -22.96 -8.85 -24.86
CA THR A 95 -21.72 -8.29 -25.37
C THR A 95 -21.52 -6.84 -24.94
N LEU A 96 -20.72 -6.66 -23.90
CA LEU A 96 -19.99 -5.42 -23.62
C LEU A 96 -18.67 -5.41 -24.41
N GLY A 97 -18.14 -4.23 -24.74
CA GLY A 97 -16.85 -4.09 -25.40
C GLY A 97 -16.86 -4.45 -26.90
N THR A 98 -15.88 -5.23 -27.39
CA THR A 98 -15.68 -5.54 -28.83
C THR A 98 -16.77 -6.42 -29.44
N GLY A 99 -17.70 -6.95 -28.63
CA GLY A 99 -18.85 -7.70 -29.12
C GLY A 99 -20.08 -6.83 -29.41
N SER A 100 -20.06 -5.55 -29.03
CA SER A 100 -21.10 -4.57 -29.37
C SER A 100 -20.72 -3.88 -30.67
N SER A 101 -21.61 -3.92 -31.66
CA SER A 101 -21.40 -3.24 -32.93
C SER A 101 -22.59 -2.36 -33.31
N VAL A 102 -22.30 -1.29 -34.03
CA VAL A 102 -23.29 -0.48 -34.72
C VAL A 102 -23.10 -0.71 -36.21
N GLU A 103 -24.07 -1.32 -36.88
CA GLU A 103 -24.05 -1.44 -38.35
C GLU A 103 -24.62 -0.15 -38.96
N VAL A 104 -23.74 0.65 -39.58
CA VAL A 104 -24.16 1.89 -40.24
C VAL A 104 -24.48 1.60 -41.70
N VAL A 105 -25.77 1.62 -42.04
CA VAL A 105 -26.31 1.23 -43.36
C VAL A 105 -26.11 2.33 -44.43
N GLY A 106 -25.70 3.56 -44.06
CA GLY A 106 -25.32 4.63 -45.00
C GLY A 106 -25.34 6.06 -44.44
N GLY A 107 -24.95 7.04 -45.27
CA GLY A 107 -24.98 8.49 -44.96
C GLY A 107 -23.68 9.24 -45.29
N THR A 108 -23.74 10.55 -45.54
CA THR A 108 -22.55 11.37 -45.87
C THR A 108 -21.92 12.06 -44.66
N ALA A 109 -22.62 12.10 -43.52
CA ALA A 109 -22.14 12.70 -42.27
C ALA A 109 -21.20 11.79 -41.45
N LEU A 110 -21.04 10.52 -41.86
CA LEU A 110 -20.32 9.49 -41.10
C LEU A 110 -18.87 9.88 -40.76
N ALA A 111 -18.13 10.41 -41.73
CA ALA A 111 -16.73 10.80 -41.54
C ALA A 111 -16.55 11.96 -40.55
N GLN A 112 -17.59 12.77 -40.31
CA GLN A 112 -17.53 13.91 -39.38
C GLN A 112 -17.76 13.50 -37.92
N ILE A 113 -18.38 12.35 -37.69
CA ILE A 113 -18.63 11.79 -36.35
C ILE A 113 -17.75 10.56 -36.05
N GLY A 114 -16.81 10.24 -36.93
CA GLY A 114 -15.79 9.20 -36.70
C GLY A 114 -16.20 7.77 -37.02
N HIS A 115 -17.30 7.54 -37.75
CA HIS A 115 -17.79 6.20 -38.09
C HIS A 115 -17.63 5.92 -39.60
N SER A 116 -17.60 4.63 -39.98
CA SER A 116 -17.55 4.19 -41.40
C SER A 116 -18.76 3.31 -41.75
N VAL A 117 -19.11 3.23 -43.04
CA VAL A 117 -20.19 2.35 -43.52
C VAL A 117 -19.77 0.89 -43.35
N GLY A 118 -20.60 0.11 -42.67
CA GLY A 118 -20.29 -1.26 -42.25
C GLY A 118 -20.45 -1.45 -40.74
N THR A 119 -20.04 -2.62 -40.25
CA THR A 119 -20.03 -2.95 -38.82
C THR A 119 -18.93 -2.17 -38.11
N ASP A 120 -19.30 -1.16 -37.33
CA ASP A 120 -18.39 -0.44 -36.46
C ASP A 120 -18.35 -1.12 -35.10
N VAL A 121 -17.18 -1.59 -34.70
CA VAL A 121 -16.97 -2.35 -33.47
C VAL A 121 -16.30 -1.42 -32.47
N GLY A 122 -16.91 -1.27 -31.29
CA GLY A 122 -16.27 -0.50 -30.22
C GLY A 122 -14.88 -1.08 -29.92
N ALA A 123 -13.88 -0.22 -29.68
CA ALA A 123 -12.50 -0.64 -29.38
C ALA A 123 -12.38 -1.58 -28.17
N GLY A 124 -13.45 -1.70 -27.38
CA GLY A 124 -13.70 -2.81 -26.49
C GLY A 124 -12.64 -3.02 -25.42
N ASP A 125 -12.48 -2.00 -24.58
CA ASP A 125 -11.60 -2.02 -23.42
C ASP A 125 -12.18 -2.77 -22.20
N GLN A 126 -13.31 -3.47 -22.39
CA GLN A 126 -14.15 -4.03 -21.31
C GLN A 126 -14.78 -5.38 -21.71
N VAL A 127 -14.01 -6.34 -22.23
CA VAL A 127 -14.47 -7.74 -22.33
C VAL A 127 -14.33 -8.37 -20.94
N SER A 128 -15.39 -8.23 -20.12
CA SER A 128 -15.53 -8.77 -18.76
C SER A 128 -14.33 -8.51 -17.84
N LEU A 129 -14.43 -7.51 -16.97
CA LEU A 129 -13.44 -7.25 -15.90
C LEU A 129 -13.07 -8.52 -15.11
N ALA A 130 -13.98 -9.50 -15.03
CA ALA A 130 -13.78 -10.77 -14.33
C ALA A 130 -12.98 -11.83 -15.12
N ALA A 131 -12.83 -11.67 -16.44
CA ALA A 131 -12.07 -12.58 -17.30
C ALA A 131 -10.68 -12.06 -17.67
N VAL A 132 -10.39 -10.79 -17.32
CA VAL A 132 -9.09 -10.17 -17.55
C VAL A 132 -8.00 -10.99 -16.85
N THR A 133 -7.14 -11.59 -17.64
CA THR A 133 -5.99 -12.35 -17.16
C THR A 133 -4.84 -11.42 -16.78
N VAL A 134 -3.98 -11.88 -15.88
CA VAL A 134 -2.76 -11.14 -15.54
C VAL A 134 -1.87 -10.92 -16.77
N ALA A 135 -1.92 -11.82 -17.76
CA ALA A 135 -1.17 -11.70 -19.01
C ALA A 135 -1.67 -10.55 -19.90
N GLU A 136 -2.99 -10.31 -19.94
CA GLU A 136 -3.57 -9.17 -20.67
C GLU A 136 -3.21 -7.85 -19.98
N ILE A 137 -3.29 -7.79 -18.64
CA ILE A 137 -2.88 -6.60 -17.88
C ILE A 137 -1.39 -6.31 -18.08
N LYS A 138 -0.56 -7.35 -18.06
CA LYS A 138 0.89 -7.24 -18.35
C LYS A 138 1.12 -6.60 -19.72
N ALA A 139 0.43 -7.07 -20.76
CA ALA A 139 0.62 -6.59 -22.12
C ALA A 139 0.30 -5.10 -22.27
N VAL A 140 -0.69 -4.58 -21.55
CA VAL A 140 -1.06 -3.16 -21.58
C VAL A 140 -0.09 -2.34 -20.72
N VAL A 141 0.07 -2.70 -19.44
CA VAL A 141 0.81 -1.91 -18.46
C VAL A 141 2.30 -1.80 -18.82
N GLU A 142 2.94 -2.88 -19.29
CA GLU A 142 4.36 -2.84 -19.65
C GLU A 142 4.62 -2.12 -20.97
N VAL A 143 3.64 -2.05 -21.88
CA VAL A 143 3.76 -1.35 -23.17
C VAL A 143 3.56 0.16 -23.01
N ASP A 144 2.55 0.58 -22.23
CA ASP A 144 2.24 2.00 -22.01
C ASP A 144 3.25 2.68 -21.08
N TRP A 145 3.90 1.93 -20.18
CA TRP A 145 4.90 2.49 -19.28
C TRP A 145 6.28 2.60 -19.93
N ILE A 146 6.68 3.81 -20.34
CA ILE A 146 7.99 4.19 -20.92
C ILE A 146 8.64 3.01 -21.68
N ALA A 147 8.12 2.74 -22.88
CA ALA A 147 8.67 1.78 -23.85
C ALA A 147 9.37 0.56 -23.21
N GLY A 148 8.66 -0.19 -22.35
CA GLY A 148 9.04 -1.54 -21.95
C GLY A 148 10.13 -1.69 -20.89
N SER A 149 10.37 -0.72 -19.98
CA SER A 149 11.47 -0.87 -19.00
C SER A 149 11.20 -0.48 -17.55
N GLY A 150 10.14 0.26 -17.22
CA GLY A 150 10.00 0.80 -15.85
C GLY A 150 9.27 -0.08 -14.84
N VAL A 151 8.44 -1.02 -15.28
CA VAL A 151 7.66 -1.92 -14.40
C VAL A 151 7.65 -3.35 -14.96
N THR A 152 7.49 -4.33 -14.07
CA THR A 152 7.24 -5.73 -14.41
C THR A 152 5.93 -6.18 -13.76
N VAL A 153 5.04 -6.76 -14.56
CA VAL A 153 3.77 -7.34 -14.13
C VAL A 153 3.87 -8.86 -14.12
N THR A 154 3.45 -9.47 -13.01
CA THR A 154 3.49 -10.92 -12.76
C THR A 154 2.21 -11.40 -12.09
N ASP A 155 1.92 -12.69 -12.25
CA ASP A 155 0.83 -13.39 -11.54
C ASP A 155 1.33 -13.84 -10.16
N ALA A 156 0.65 -13.38 -9.11
CA ALA A 156 0.87 -13.76 -7.73
C ALA A 156 -0.33 -14.52 -7.18
N GLY A 157 -0.58 -15.72 -7.69
CA GLY A 157 -1.63 -16.62 -7.20
C GLY A 157 -3.04 -16.17 -7.61
N GLY A 158 -3.19 -15.67 -8.84
CA GLY A 158 -4.43 -15.10 -9.38
C GLY A 158 -4.56 -13.60 -9.16
N ALA A 159 -3.63 -12.98 -8.41
CA ALA A 159 -3.57 -11.53 -8.22
C ALA A 159 -2.53 -10.89 -9.14
N VAL A 160 -2.81 -9.66 -9.57
CA VAL A 160 -1.85 -8.86 -10.34
C VAL A 160 -0.80 -8.29 -9.39
N LYS A 161 0.48 -8.60 -9.66
CA LYS A 161 1.61 -7.99 -8.97
C LYS A 161 2.38 -7.10 -9.94
N ILE A 162 2.35 -5.80 -9.70
CA ILE A 162 3.15 -4.79 -10.42
C ILE A 162 4.36 -4.47 -9.58
N THR A 163 5.56 -4.60 -10.16
CA THR A 163 6.83 -4.33 -9.50
C THR A 163 7.54 -3.21 -10.26
N SER A 164 7.99 -2.17 -9.58
CA SER A 164 8.90 -1.20 -10.20
C SER A 164 10.24 -1.87 -10.50
N ASN A 165 10.74 -1.71 -11.72
CA ASN A 165 12.07 -2.19 -12.11
C ASN A 165 13.18 -1.25 -11.63
N THR A 166 12.80 -0.08 -11.11
CA THR A 166 13.74 0.86 -10.52
C THR A 166 13.93 0.50 -9.05
N THR A 167 15.18 0.37 -8.63
CA THR A 167 15.56 0.17 -7.21
C THR A 167 16.05 1.49 -6.62
N GLY A 168 15.86 1.70 -5.32
CA GLY A 168 16.41 2.87 -4.63
C GLY A 168 15.41 4.01 -4.42
N ALA A 169 15.92 5.18 -4.00
CA ALA A 169 15.12 6.37 -3.71
C ALA A 169 14.45 7.01 -4.94
N SER A 170 14.84 6.55 -6.13
CA SER A 170 14.23 6.93 -7.40
C SER A 170 13.08 6.00 -7.81
N SER A 171 12.82 4.92 -7.07
CA SER A 171 11.64 4.09 -7.28
C SER A 171 10.45 4.75 -6.62
N SER A 172 9.30 4.78 -7.27
CA SER A 172 8.05 5.12 -6.62
C SER A 172 6.88 4.42 -7.29
N ILE A 173 5.81 4.21 -6.53
CA ILE A 173 4.52 3.74 -7.02
C ILE A 173 3.46 4.68 -6.46
N GLN A 174 2.59 5.17 -7.33
CA GLN A 174 1.44 5.98 -6.94
C GLN A 174 0.29 5.65 -7.89
N ILE A 175 -0.89 5.40 -7.33
CA ILE A 175 -2.14 5.50 -8.09
C ILE A 175 -2.44 6.99 -8.25
N ASP A 176 -2.76 7.44 -9.46
CA ASP A 176 -3.01 8.85 -9.76
C ASP A 176 -3.85 9.50 -8.66
N ALA A 177 -3.36 10.60 -8.09
CA ALA A 177 -3.96 11.28 -6.95
C ALA A 177 -5.38 11.81 -7.24
N ALA A 178 -5.76 11.93 -8.52
CA ALA A 178 -7.10 12.30 -8.94
C ALA A 178 -8.06 11.10 -9.11
N SER A 179 -7.57 9.86 -8.96
CA SER A 179 -8.35 8.65 -9.14
C SER A 179 -9.28 8.37 -7.97
N ASP A 180 -10.47 7.85 -8.26
CA ASP A 180 -11.48 7.38 -7.30
C ASP A 180 -11.39 5.87 -7.01
N VAL A 181 -10.38 5.21 -7.59
CA VAL A 181 -10.15 3.76 -7.54
C VAL A 181 -9.92 3.24 -6.10
N GLU A 182 -9.51 4.09 -5.17
CA GLU A 182 -9.38 3.74 -3.75
C GLU A 182 -10.65 3.11 -3.18
N SER A 183 -11.82 3.66 -3.54
CA SER A 183 -13.11 3.19 -3.03
C SER A 183 -13.57 1.86 -3.61
N VAL A 184 -13.01 1.45 -4.76
CA VAL A 184 -13.44 0.27 -5.53
C VAL A 184 -12.46 -0.89 -5.36
N LEU A 185 -11.14 -0.62 -5.39
CA LEU A 185 -10.09 -1.64 -5.35
C LEU A 185 -9.30 -1.66 -4.03
N GLY A 186 -9.55 -0.72 -3.11
CA GLY A 186 -8.88 -0.66 -1.81
C GLY A 186 -7.38 -0.29 -1.89
N LEU A 187 -6.96 0.37 -2.97
CA LEU A 187 -5.60 0.89 -3.14
C LEU A 187 -5.53 2.33 -2.65
N ASP A 188 -4.46 2.73 -1.98
CA ASP A 188 -4.30 4.12 -1.57
C ASP A 188 -3.65 4.98 -2.70
N VAL A 189 -3.92 6.29 -2.67
CA VAL A 189 -3.40 7.28 -3.64
C VAL A 189 -2.11 7.96 -3.16
N LEU A 190 -1.55 7.53 -2.03
CA LEU A 190 -0.33 8.11 -1.50
C LEU A 190 0.86 7.70 -2.37
N LEU A 191 1.84 8.60 -2.45
CA LEU A 191 3.10 8.30 -3.11
C LEU A 191 3.92 7.34 -2.23
N HIS A 192 4.10 6.11 -2.69
CA HIS A 192 4.99 5.13 -2.07
C HIS A 192 6.35 5.18 -2.73
N SER A 193 7.28 5.95 -2.15
CA SER A 193 8.66 6.02 -2.60
C SER A 193 9.47 4.81 -2.12
N GLY A 194 10.28 4.23 -3.00
CA GLY A 194 11.32 3.28 -2.62
C GLY A 194 12.38 3.95 -1.76
N ALA A 195 13.01 3.16 -0.89
CA ALA A 195 14.16 3.62 -0.11
C ALA A 195 15.45 3.48 -0.95
N ALA A 196 16.41 4.41 -0.82
CA ALA A 196 17.73 4.27 -1.43
C ALA A 196 18.38 2.96 -0.99
N SER A 197 18.81 2.13 -1.95
CA SER A 197 19.82 1.11 -1.69
C SER A 197 21.08 1.85 -1.25
N GLY A 198 21.36 1.84 0.06
CA GLY A 198 22.47 2.61 0.64
C GLY A 198 22.18 3.25 1.99
N ALA A 199 20.93 3.32 2.44
CA ALA A 199 20.70 3.33 3.88
C ALA A 199 20.88 1.89 4.36
N ILE A 200 22.13 1.53 4.66
CA ILE A 200 22.42 0.35 5.48
C ILE A 200 21.65 0.60 6.78
N LEU A 201 20.46 0.02 6.92
CA LEU A 201 19.97 -0.26 8.25
C LEU A 201 21.05 -1.15 8.85
N GLN A 202 21.62 -0.76 9.99
CA GLN A 202 22.54 -1.60 10.75
C GLN A 202 21.81 -2.91 11.06
N THR A 203 22.00 -3.92 10.22
CA THR A 203 21.51 -5.26 10.48
C THR A 203 22.68 -6.04 11.06
N THR A 204 22.47 -6.55 12.26
CA THR A 204 23.38 -7.51 12.86
C THR A 204 23.20 -8.83 12.14
N THR A 205 24.21 -9.29 11.41
CA THR A 205 24.17 -10.61 10.78
C THR A 205 24.48 -11.69 11.82
N LEU A 206 23.51 -12.56 12.05
CA LEU A 206 23.71 -13.78 12.84
C LEU A 206 23.94 -14.93 11.86
N THR A 207 25.14 -15.49 11.85
CA THR A 207 25.47 -16.67 11.04
C THR A 207 25.55 -17.87 11.97
N ALA A 208 24.71 -18.88 11.74
CA ALA A 208 24.81 -20.14 12.45
C ALA A 208 26.16 -20.81 12.13
N LEU A 209 26.82 -21.37 13.14
CA LEU A 209 28.14 -22.00 13.01
C LEU A 209 28.12 -23.22 12.07
N THR A 210 26.95 -23.84 11.91
CA THR A 210 26.67 -24.93 10.96
C THR A 210 25.24 -24.80 10.46
N ASP A 211 24.99 -25.18 9.22
CA ASP A 211 23.67 -25.30 8.57
C ASP A 211 22.87 -26.52 9.06
N GLY A 212 23.20 -27.01 10.27
CA GLY A 212 22.75 -28.30 10.76
C GLY A 212 21.23 -28.43 10.75
N THR A 213 20.78 -29.68 10.79
CA THR A 213 19.37 -30.07 10.84
C THR A 213 18.75 -29.77 12.22
N TRP A 214 18.75 -28.51 12.64
CA TRP A 214 18.21 -28.10 13.93
C TRP A 214 16.72 -27.79 13.79
N SER A 215 15.91 -28.45 14.59
CA SER A 215 14.46 -28.23 14.75
C SER A 215 14.16 -27.09 15.73
N ASP A 216 15.17 -26.33 16.14
CA ASP A 216 15.10 -25.36 17.22
C ASP A 216 15.01 -23.92 16.68
N ASP A 217 14.20 -23.11 17.36
CA ASP A 217 13.89 -21.73 16.99
C ASP A 217 14.92 -20.77 17.62
N LEU A 218 15.65 -20.00 16.82
CA LEU A 218 16.46 -18.89 17.33
C LEU A 218 15.55 -17.71 17.67
N LYS A 219 15.30 -17.48 18.96
CA LYS A 219 14.54 -16.31 19.44
C LYS A 219 15.47 -15.23 19.96
N VAL A 220 15.72 -14.24 19.13
CA VAL A 220 16.45 -13.02 19.51
C VAL A 220 15.43 -11.96 19.91
N ARG A 221 15.58 -11.42 21.11
CA ARG A 221 14.84 -10.23 21.54
C ARG A 221 15.79 -9.06 21.60
N VAL A 222 15.57 -8.09 20.73
CA VAL A 222 16.12 -6.74 20.90
C VAL A 222 15.28 -6.08 21.98
N ARG A 223 15.88 -5.77 23.13
CA ARG A 223 15.22 -5.00 24.19
C ARG A 223 15.33 -3.49 23.86
N ASP A 224 14.53 -2.70 24.57
CA ASP A 224 14.62 -1.24 24.52
C ASP A 224 16.01 -0.78 24.97
N VAL A 225 16.42 0.40 24.49
CA VAL A 225 17.66 1.05 24.94
C VAL A 225 17.57 1.30 26.44
N GLU A 226 18.54 0.78 27.20
CA GLU A 226 18.68 1.07 28.62
C GLU A 226 19.73 2.17 28.81
N THR A 227 19.47 3.13 29.70
CA THR A 227 20.47 4.11 30.11
C THR A 227 21.22 3.60 31.34
N SER A 228 22.54 3.80 31.35
CA SER A 228 23.39 3.51 32.51
C SER A 228 23.96 4.81 33.06
N ASP A 229 23.93 4.95 34.38
CA ASP A 229 24.46 6.12 35.10
C ASP A 229 25.97 5.95 35.36
N PHE A 230 26.74 6.99 35.02
CA PHE A 230 28.18 7.06 35.23
C PHE A 230 28.57 8.32 36.01
N LYS A 231 29.74 8.25 36.66
CA LYS A 231 30.31 9.36 37.40
C LYS A 231 31.82 9.42 37.22
N ASP A 232 32.30 10.54 36.71
CA ASP A 232 33.73 10.81 36.52
C ASP A 232 34.21 11.99 37.35
N THR A 233 35.46 11.91 37.81
CA THR A 233 36.21 13.06 38.33
C THR A 233 37.04 13.64 37.19
N ILE A 234 36.74 14.89 36.79
CA ILE A 234 37.37 15.52 35.61
C ILE A 234 38.46 16.53 35.96
N GLY A 235 38.61 16.86 37.25
CA GLY A 235 39.63 17.79 37.73
C GLY A 235 39.45 18.14 39.20
N GLN A 236 40.30 19.02 39.70
CA GLN A 236 40.21 19.57 41.06
C GLN A 236 40.25 21.10 41.00
N GLY A 237 39.53 21.74 41.93
CA GLY A 237 39.61 23.18 42.14
C GLY A 237 41.02 23.60 42.53
N ASP A 238 41.51 24.69 41.95
CA ASP A 238 42.85 25.23 42.22
C ASP A 238 42.81 26.53 43.07
N GLY A 239 41.63 26.94 43.52
CA GLY A 239 41.43 28.17 44.28
C GLY A 239 41.53 29.45 43.45
N THR A 240 41.67 29.37 42.12
CA THR A 240 41.84 30.52 41.23
C THR A 240 40.56 30.87 40.47
N THR A 241 40.38 32.16 40.17
CA THR A 241 39.30 32.63 39.28
C THR A 241 39.65 32.32 37.82
N SER A 242 38.64 32.01 37.00
CA SER A 242 38.80 31.69 35.58
C SER A 242 39.51 30.36 35.32
N GLN A 243 39.45 29.43 36.27
CA GLN A 243 39.91 28.07 36.08
C GLN A 243 39.18 27.41 34.89
N VAL A 244 39.94 26.71 34.04
CA VAL A 244 39.40 25.88 32.96
C VAL A 244 39.70 24.42 33.27
N VAL A 245 38.65 23.59 33.25
CA VAL A 245 38.76 22.14 33.44
C VAL A 245 38.24 21.47 32.18
N ALA A 246 39.07 20.65 31.53
CA ALA A 246 38.69 19.91 30.34
C ALA A 246 39.12 18.45 30.46
N ALA A 247 38.27 17.55 30.02
CA ALA A 247 38.49 16.11 30.07
C ALA A 247 37.70 15.39 28.96
N THR A 248 37.92 14.09 28.85
CA THR A 248 37.05 13.18 28.09
C THR A 248 36.41 12.24 29.10
N LEU A 249 35.08 12.18 29.10
CA LEU A 249 34.33 11.25 29.95
C LEU A 249 34.69 9.80 29.58
N ALA A 250 34.74 8.94 30.59
CA ALA A 250 35.19 7.56 30.47
C ALA A 250 34.30 6.74 29.53
N GLU A 251 33.01 7.04 29.49
CA GLU A 251 32.03 6.36 28.65
C GLU A 251 31.39 7.34 27.66
N SER A 252 31.30 6.92 26.40
CA SER A 252 30.63 7.66 25.33
C SER A 252 30.07 6.67 24.29
N PRO A 253 29.02 7.04 23.51
CA PRO A 253 28.35 8.35 23.46
C PRO A 253 27.50 8.66 24.71
N VAL A 254 27.51 9.93 25.10
CA VAL A 254 26.78 10.47 26.25
C VAL A 254 25.37 10.85 25.83
N GLU A 255 24.38 10.56 26.66
CA GLU A 255 22.98 10.93 26.42
C GLU A 255 22.79 12.45 26.59
N ALA A 256 22.16 13.08 25.61
CA ALA A 256 21.86 14.51 25.67
C ALA A 256 20.89 14.82 26.83
N SER A 257 21.09 15.97 27.49
CA SER A 257 20.33 16.40 28.68
C SER A 257 20.54 15.54 29.94
N SER A 258 21.61 14.73 29.98
CA SER A 258 21.93 13.88 31.14
C SER A 258 23.09 14.37 32.01
N VAL A 259 23.84 15.37 31.55
CA VAL A 259 25.12 15.78 32.15
C VAL A 259 24.88 16.76 33.30
N THR A 260 25.29 16.36 34.50
CA THR A 260 25.30 17.22 35.69
C THR A 260 26.72 17.34 36.23
N VAL A 261 27.23 18.57 36.32
CA VAL A 261 28.53 18.87 36.91
C VAL A 261 28.32 19.27 38.38
N ASN A 262 29.10 18.67 39.28
CA ASN A 262 29.06 18.91 40.73
C ASN A 262 30.43 19.34 41.24
N PHE A 263 30.50 20.45 41.99
CA PHE A 263 31.74 20.96 42.59
C PHE A 263 31.47 21.77 43.87
N ILE A 264 32.51 22.08 44.64
CA ILE A 264 32.39 22.85 45.88
C ILE A 264 32.92 24.28 45.70
N ARG A 265 32.15 25.27 46.17
CA ARG A 265 32.54 26.68 46.22
C ARG A 265 32.12 27.29 47.54
N GLY A 266 33.07 27.87 48.28
CA GLY A 266 32.82 28.47 49.59
C GLY A 266 32.20 27.47 50.56
N ALA A 267 32.72 26.24 50.59
CA ALA A 267 32.19 25.09 51.33
C ALA A 267 30.74 24.70 50.98
N THR A 268 30.18 25.19 49.87
CA THR A 268 28.81 24.91 49.42
C THR A 268 28.83 24.14 48.10
N PRO A 269 28.07 23.04 47.98
CA PRO A 269 27.90 22.36 46.69
C PRO A 269 27.21 23.25 45.66
N VAL A 270 27.72 23.24 44.43
CA VAL A 270 27.16 23.95 43.28
C VAL A 270 27.03 22.98 42.12
N THR A 271 25.97 23.14 41.34
CA THR A 271 25.69 22.32 40.16
C THR A 271 25.63 23.15 38.88
N ALA A 272 25.94 22.51 37.76
CA ALA A 272 25.68 23.00 36.41
C ALA A 272 25.12 21.85 35.57
N THR A 273 24.25 22.15 34.62
CA THR A 273 23.58 21.14 33.79
C THR A 273 23.74 21.47 32.33
N ASP A 274 23.73 20.45 31.47
CA ASP A 274 23.64 20.66 30.03
C ASP A 274 22.22 20.99 29.56
N ASP A 275 22.10 21.50 28.33
CA ASP A 275 20.84 21.90 27.70
C ASP A 275 20.36 20.94 26.61
N GLY A 276 21.02 19.79 26.45
CA GLY A 276 20.77 18.84 25.36
C GLY A 276 21.30 19.27 23.99
N ALA A 277 21.83 20.49 23.86
CA ALA A 277 22.44 21.03 22.64
C ALA A 277 23.97 21.19 22.77
N GLY A 278 24.55 20.70 23.85
CA GLY A 278 25.98 20.66 24.10
C GLY A 278 26.50 21.85 24.91
N ALA A 279 25.65 22.75 25.41
CA ALA A 279 26.07 23.83 26.31
C ALA A 279 25.78 23.47 27.77
N ILE A 280 26.74 23.73 28.66
CA ILE A 280 26.62 23.53 30.10
C ILE A 280 26.52 24.89 30.79
N THR A 281 25.50 25.07 31.63
CA THR A 281 25.26 26.32 32.36
C THR A 281 25.01 26.09 33.84
N GLY A 282 25.58 26.97 34.67
CA GLY A 282 25.41 26.95 36.11
C GLY A 282 25.89 28.25 36.75
N VAL A 283 25.70 28.42 38.05
CA VAL A 283 26.08 29.66 38.74
C VAL A 283 27.60 29.83 38.68
N GLY A 284 28.09 30.82 37.92
CA GLY A 284 29.52 31.13 37.80
C GLY A 284 30.32 30.06 37.05
N VAL A 285 29.67 29.24 36.22
CA VAL A 285 30.32 28.26 35.34
C VAL A 285 29.59 28.17 34.01
N THR A 286 30.36 28.10 32.93
CA THR A 286 29.88 27.85 31.57
C THR A 286 30.75 26.78 30.93
N GLY A 287 30.19 25.96 30.05
CA GLY A 287 30.97 24.93 29.39
C GLY A 287 30.30 24.33 28.18
N THR A 288 30.93 23.29 27.64
CA THR A 288 30.44 22.53 26.49
C THR A 288 30.68 21.04 26.68
N ILE A 289 29.82 20.21 26.09
CA ILE A 289 29.97 18.76 25.96
C ILE A 289 29.75 18.36 24.51
N ASP A 290 30.64 17.53 23.97
CA ASP A 290 30.40 16.77 22.74
C ASP A 290 29.85 15.39 23.14
N TYR A 291 28.57 15.17 22.90
CA TYR A 291 27.89 13.92 23.25
C TYR A 291 28.43 12.69 22.51
N THR A 292 29.05 12.87 21.35
CA THR A 292 29.60 11.75 20.57
C THR A 292 30.92 11.30 21.16
N THR A 293 31.80 12.25 21.48
CA THR A 293 33.16 11.96 21.92
C THR A 293 33.33 11.94 23.44
N GLY A 294 32.36 12.45 24.20
CA GLY A 294 32.46 12.64 25.65
C GLY A 294 33.40 13.79 26.05
N ALA A 295 33.87 14.60 25.10
CA ALA A 295 34.78 15.71 25.37
C ALA A 295 34.03 16.86 26.08
N ILE A 296 34.43 17.16 27.32
CA ILE A 296 33.83 18.19 28.16
C ILE A 296 34.85 19.29 28.46
N SER A 297 34.40 20.55 28.46
CA SER A 297 35.19 21.72 28.84
C SER A 297 34.36 22.69 29.66
N LEU A 298 34.89 23.10 30.80
CA LEU A 298 34.22 23.99 31.76
C LEU A 298 35.12 25.19 32.06
N THR A 299 34.53 26.37 32.11
CA THR A 299 35.18 27.63 32.52
C THR A 299 34.45 28.18 33.74
N PHE A 300 35.20 28.36 34.83
CA PHE A 300 34.67 28.82 36.11
C PHE A 300 34.95 30.31 36.31
N GLY A 301 33.91 31.15 36.19
CA GLY A 301 34.02 32.59 36.42
C GLY A 301 34.23 32.98 37.89
N THR A 302 34.09 32.03 38.81
CA THR A 302 34.38 32.19 40.24
C THR A 302 35.19 30.99 40.71
N ALA A 303 36.18 31.23 41.57
CA ALA A 303 37.08 30.19 42.07
C ALA A 303 36.32 29.00 42.68
N ILE A 304 36.79 27.80 42.37
CA ILE A 304 36.41 26.56 43.04
C ILE A 304 37.29 26.41 44.29
N ASP A 305 36.78 25.78 45.35
CA ASP A 305 37.58 25.53 46.55
C ASP A 305 38.80 24.67 46.22
N ASN A 306 39.97 25.10 46.69
CA ASN A 306 41.24 24.44 46.38
C ASN A 306 41.25 22.98 46.86
N ASN A 307 41.76 22.07 46.02
CA ASN A 307 41.79 20.62 46.24
C ASN A 307 40.41 19.97 46.45
N THR A 308 39.35 20.53 45.87
CA THR A 308 38.03 19.87 45.82
C THR A 308 37.76 19.30 44.44
N ASP A 309 37.25 18.08 44.36
CA ASP A 309 36.99 17.41 43.08
C ASP A 309 35.83 18.08 42.31
N VAL A 310 35.96 18.10 40.98
CA VAL A 310 34.87 18.39 40.05
C VAL A 310 34.37 17.07 39.48
N PHE A 311 33.14 16.73 39.81
CA PHE A 311 32.47 15.52 39.34
C PHE A 311 31.54 15.81 38.18
N VAL A 312 31.38 14.84 37.29
CA VAL A 312 30.37 14.83 36.24
C VAL A 312 29.58 13.54 36.36
N ASP A 313 28.29 13.67 36.62
CA ASP A 313 27.32 12.58 36.57
C ASP A 313 26.63 12.64 35.20
N TYR A 314 26.52 11.50 34.49
CA TYR A 314 25.99 11.45 33.13
C TYR A 314 25.42 10.07 32.80
N GLN A 315 24.61 10.01 31.73
CA GLN A 315 24.08 8.76 31.22
C GLN A 315 24.67 8.42 29.86
N VAL A 316 24.77 7.13 29.55
CA VAL A 316 25.07 6.62 28.20
C VAL A 316 24.01 5.61 27.79
N GLN A 317 23.72 5.53 26.49
CA GLN A 317 22.83 4.50 25.95
C GLN A 317 23.57 3.18 25.84
N THR A 318 23.00 2.14 26.45
CA THR A 318 23.50 0.77 26.38
C THR A 318 22.52 -0.11 25.62
N TRP A 319 23.04 -0.86 24.65
CA TRP A 319 22.28 -1.84 23.89
C TRP A 319 22.43 -3.20 24.56
N VAL A 320 21.33 -3.76 25.05
CA VAL A 320 21.31 -5.09 25.66
C VAL A 320 20.80 -6.11 24.65
N PHE A 321 21.66 -7.07 24.31
CA PHE A 321 21.27 -8.27 23.56
C PHE A 321 21.07 -9.42 24.54
N GLU A 322 19.85 -9.95 24.60
CA GLU A 322 19.55 -11.13 25.41
C GLU A 322 19.19 -12.30 24.49
N PHE A 323 19.87 -13.43 24.69
CA PHE A 323 19.49 -14.71 24.09
C PHE A 323 18.52 -15.39 25.05
N LEU A 324 17.28 -15.57 24.60
CA LEU A 324 16.20 -16.08 25.45
C LEU A 324 16.28 -17.60 25.69
N ASP A 325 17.15 -18.30 24.97
CA ASP A 325 17.32 -19.75 25.11
C ASP A 325 18.69 -20.12 25.69
N ARG A 326 18.68 -20.99 26.71
CA ARG A 326 19.88 -21.36 27.48
C ARG A 326 20.76 -22.41 26.79
N ASP A 327 20.29 -23.00 25.70
CA ASP A 327 21.00 -24.08 24.99
C ASP A 327 21.96 -23.58 23.90
N ILE A 328 22.02 -22.27 23.64
CA ILE A 328 23.06 -21.69 22.79
C ILE A 328 24.28 -21.37 23.66
N ILE A 329 25.22 -22.31 23.73
CA ILE A 329 26.54 -22.06 24.31
C ILE A 329 27.35 -21.22 23.31
N VAL A 330 27.33 -19.89 23.47
CA VAL A 330 28.30 -19.01 22.82
C VAL A 330 29.62 -19.12 23.60
N GLU A 331 30.50 -20.03 23.20
CA GLU A 331 31.63 -20.44 24.04
C GLU A 331 32.70 -19.38 24.28
N THR A 332 32.79 -18.29 23.52
CA THR A 332 33.59 -17.10 23.91
C THR A 332 33.49 -15.98 22.88
N PHE A 333 33.23 -14.73 23.32
CA PHE A 333 33.75 -13.55 22.63
C PHE A 333 35.21 -13.35 23.06
N SER A 334 36.14 -14.18 22.58
CA SER A 334 37.57 -13.97 22.87
C SER A 334 38.17 -13.01 21.85
N GLY A 335 38.65 -11.84 22.30
CA GLY A 335 39.44 -10.91 21.46
C GLY A 335 38.99 -9.44 21.47
N LEU A 336 37.97 -9.06 22.24
CA LEU A 336 37.53 -7.66 22.35
C LEU A 336 38.11 -7.02 23.61
N THR A 337 39.19 -6.25 23.46
CA THR A 337 39.68 -5.34 24.51
C THR A 337 38.79 -4.10 24.61
N LYS A 338 38.62 -3.62 25.85
CA LYS A 338 37.64 -2.64 26.36
C LYS A 338 37.65 -1.23 25.71
N GLY A 339 38.38 -1.00 24.62
CA GLY A 339 38.50 0.31 23.94
C GLY A 339 37.94 0.37 22.52
N ASN A 340 37.35 -0.72 22.01
CA ASN A 340 37.00 -0.85 20.58
C ASN A 340 35.51 -0.85 20.27
N TYR A 341 34.63 -0.56 21.24
CA TYR A 341 33.18 -0.56 21.03
C TYR A 341 32.73 0.55 20.07
N ALA A 342 33.32 1.75 20.13
CA ALA A 342 32.94 2.87 19.24
C ALA A 342 33.47 2.74 17.80
N ALA A 343 34.59 2.04 17.58
CA ALA A 343 35.24 1.98 16.27
C ALA A 343 34.79 0.81 15.39
N ARG A 344 34.30 -0.29 15.98
CA ARG A 344 34.00 -1.53 15.22
C ARG A 344 32.54 -1.72 14.82
N LEU A 345 31.65 -0.84 15.27
CA LEU A 345 30.33 -0.65 14.64
C LEU A 345 30.41 0.09 13.28
N ASN A 346 31.61 0.56 12.88
CA ASN A 346 31.78 1.43 11.72
C ASN A 346 32.61 0.86 10.56
N THR A 347 33.06 -0.40 10.62
CA THR A 347 33.67 -1.08 9.46
C THR A 347 33.24 -2.54 9.44
N GLY A 348 32.45 -2.89 8.42
CA GLY A 348 31.80 -4.17 8.29
C GLY A 348 32.74 -5.38 8.26
N VAL A 349 32.13 -6.52 8.60
CA VAL A 349 32.64 -7.90 8.49
C VAL A 349 33.61 -8.33 9.59
N VAL A 350 33.10 -9.16 10.51
CA VAL A 350 33.92 -10.07 11.32
C VAL A 350 33.85 -11.44 10.64
N THR A 351 34.85 -11.77 9.82
CA THR A 351 35.03 -13.14 9.31
C THR A 351 35.87 -13.92 10.31
N ALA A 352 35.31 -14.95 10.93
CA ALA A 352 36.08 -15.95 11.64
C ALA A 352 36.52 -17.03 10.64
N THR A 353 37.81 -17.04 10.28
CA THR A 353 38.40 -18.13 9.50
C THR A 353 38.98 -19.15 10.48
N GLN A 354 38.44 -20.37 10.51
CA GLN A 354 39.12 -21.49 11.16
C GLN A 354 40.03 -22.16 10.13
N THR A 355 41.33 -22.20 10.43
CA THR A 355 42.30 -23.03 9.70
C THR A 355 42.26 -24.44 10.28
N ILE A 356 42.05 -25.45 9.43
CA ILE A 356 42.23 -26.87 9.77
C ILE A 356 43.72 -27.17 9.92
#